data_AF-A0A1V4SPW7-F1
#
_entry.id   AF-A0A1V4SPW7-F1
#
_cell.length_a   1.000
_cell.length_b   1.000
_cell.length_c   1.000
_cell.angle_alpha   90.00
_cell.angle_beta   90.00
_cell.angle_gamma   90.00
#
_symmetry.space_group_name_H-M   'P 1'
#
loop_
_entity.id
_entity.type
_entity.pdbx_description
1 polymer ?
#
loop_
_entity_poly.entity_id
_entity_poly.type
_entity_poly.pdbx_seq_one_letter_code
_entity_poly.pdbx_strand_id
1 'polypeptide(L)'
;MENNNSIKYDKLIRDKIPEIVESKGSKAIVELLDARNYEKYLDIKLGEELKEYLEDGSVEELADLVEVVYALLDCKGVSLEEFEKIRIAKVEERGAFKKRLLLKEIIGKADKKRG
;
A
#
# COMPACT_ATOMS: atom_id res chain seq x y z
N MET A 1 25.24 31.32 -14.33
CA MET A 1 25.02 29.91 -14.73
C MET A 1 24.01 29.36 -13.74
N GLU A 2 22.76 29.20 -14.15
CA GLU A 2 21.75 28.56 -13.30
C GLU A 2 22.09 27.07 -13.23
N ASN A 3 22.47 26.59 -12.06
CA ASN A 3 22.58 25.16 -11.83
C ASN A 3 21.16 24.59 -11.90
N ASN A 4 20.79 24.05 -13.06
CA ASN A 4 19.57 23.25 -13.23
C ASN A 4 19.75 21.92 -12.47
N ASN A 5 19.53 21.97 -11.16
CA ASN A 5 19.62 20.79 -10.30
C ASN A 5 18.26 20.09 -10.27
N SER A 6 17.99 19.22 -11.25
CA SER A 6 16.78 18.39 -11.28
C SER A 6 17.01 17.04 -10.59
N ILE A 7 16.20 16.70 -9.59
CA ILE A 7 16.17 15.35 -9.01
C ILE A 7 15.09 14.54 -9.73
N LYS A 8 15.43 13.33 -10.16
CA LYS A 8 14.48 12.41 -10.82
C LYS A 8 13.89 11.46 -9.79
N TYR A 9 12.58 11.26 -9.89
CA TYR A 9 11.82 10.30 -9.11
C TYR A 9 11.04 9.40 -10.06
N ASP A 10 10.84 8.16 -9.64
CA ASP A 10 10.00 7.17 -10.33
C ASP A 10 9.12 6.50 -9.27
N LYS A 11 8.12 7.26 -8.78
CA LYS A 11 7.21 6.82 -7.71
C LYS A 11 5.82 7.39 -7.90
N LEU A 12 4.82 6.64 -7.44
CA LEU A 12 3.46 7.12 -7.35
C LEU A 12 3.33 8.16 -6.24
N ILE A 13 2.58 9.23 -6.48
CA ILE A 13 2.34 10.31 -5.52
C ILE A 13 0.84 10.54 -5.32
N ARG A 14 0.45 11.09 -4.16
CA ARG A 14 -0.92 11.56 -3.93
C ARG A 14 -1.21 12.80 -4.80
N ASP A 15 -2.47 12.99 -5.16
CA ASP A 15 -2.91 14.02 -6.13
C ASP A 15 -2.51 15.44 -5.77
N LYS A 16 -2.36 15.76 -4.47
CA LYS A 16 -2.01 17.10 -3.98
C LYS A 16 -0.51 17.38 -3.89
N ILE A 17 0.33 16.37 -4.15
CA ILE A 17 1.79 16.51 -4.05
C ILE A 17 2.35 17.53 -5.05
N PRO A 18 1.89 17.60 -6.32
CA PRO A 18 2.36 18.62 -7.25
C PRO A 18 2.18 20.05 -6.72
N GLU A 19 1.00 20.38 -6.19
CA GLU A 19 0.68 21.70 -5.62
C GLU A 19 1.51 21.99 -4.37
N ILE A 20 1.75 20.98 -3.53
CA ILE A 20 2.62 21.11 -2.36
C ILE A 20 4.07 21.38 -2.78
N VAL A 21 4.56 20.77 -3.86
CA VAL A 21 5.91 21.04 -4.40
C VAL A 21 5.98 22.46 -4.98
N GLU A 22 4.96 22.87 -5.73
CA GLU A 22 4.90 24.20 -6.35
C GLU A 22 4.76 25.33 -5.35
N SER A 23 3.96 25.15 -4.30
CA SER A 23 3.85 26.12 -3.20
C SER A 23 5.18 26.34 -2.44
N LYS A 24 6.11 25.40 -2.50
CA LYS A 24 7.47 25.50 -1.93
C LYS A 24 8.49 26.11 -2.88
N GLY A 25 8.06 26.60 -4.05
CA GLY A 25 8.91 27.26 -5.04
C GLY A 25 9.68 26.32 -5.97
N SER A 26 9.37 25.02 -5.96
CA SER A 26 9.92 24.03 -6.90
C SER A 26 8.92 23.72 -8.00
N LYS A 27 9.35 23.22 -9.16
CA LYS A 27 8.42 22.80 -10.22
C LYS A 27 8.21 21.29 -10.17
N ALA A 28 6.95 20.84 -10.12
CA ALA A 28 6.62 19.42 -10.26
C ALA A 28 6.49 19.04 -11.74
N ILE A 29 7.07 17.90 -12.13
CA ILE A 29 6.87 17.30 -13.45
C ILE A 29 6.21 15.95 -13.21
N VAL A 30 4.98 15.78 -13.72
CA VAL A 30 4.14 14.60 -13.47
C VAL A 30 3.65 13.97 -14.75
N GLU A 31 3.40 12.67 -14.70
CA GLU A 31 2.77 11.88 -15.75
C GLU A 31 1.45 11.30 -15.22
N LEU A 32 0.40 11.35 -16.04
CA LEU A 32 -0.84 10.62 -15.77
C LEU A 32 -0.71 9.20 -16.29
N LEU A 33 -0.82 8.22 -15.40
CA LEU A 33 -0.69 6.80 -15.75
C LEU A 33 -1.96 6.26 -16.38
N ASP A 34 -1.82 5.32 -17.32
CA ASP A 34 -2.94 4.48 -17.77
C ASP A 34 -3.33 3.46 -16.68
N ALA A 35 -4.47 2.79 -16.83
CA ALA A 35 -4.97 1.86 -15.81
C ALA A 35 -4.00 0.72 -15.47
N ARG A 36 -3.24 0.21 -16.46
CA ARG A 36 -2.31 -0.90 -16.26
C ARG A 36 -1.06 -0.46 -15.51
N ASN A 37 -0.49 0.68 -15.92
CA ASN A 37 0.65 1.26 -15.23
C ASN A 37 0.23 1.71 -13.83
N TYR A 38 -0.95 2.29 -13.66
CA TYR A 38 -1.45 2.69 -12.35
C TYR A 38 -1.54 1.51 -11.36
N GLU A 39 -2.13 0.38 -11.76
CA GLU A 39 -2.16 -0.83 -10.90
C GLU A 39 -0.75 -1.31 -10.54
N LYS A 40 0.15 -1.36 -11.52
CA LYS A 40 1.57 -1.72 -11.28
C LYS A 40 2.25 -0.77 -10.28
N TYR A 41 2.02 0.54 -10.40
CA TYR A 41 2.63 1.53 -9.52
C TYR A 41 2.00 1.52 -8.11
N LEU A 42 0.73 1.13 -7.96
CA LEU A 42 0.14 0.87 -6.65
C LEU A 42 0.78 -0.33 -5.95
N ASP A 43 1.08 -1.42 -6.66
CA ASP A 43 1.80 -2.57 -6.08
C ASP A 43 3.22 -2.18 -5.62
N ILE A 44 3.92 -1.34 -6.41
CA ILE A 44 5.22 -0.79 -6.01
C ILE A 44 5.04 0.09 -4.76
N LYS A 45 4.06 0.98 -4.77
CA LYS A 45 3.77 1.90 -3.66
C LYS A 45 3.45 1.14 -2.37
N LEU A 46 2.70 0.04 -2.45
CA LEU A 46 2.41 -0.82 -1.30
C LEU A 46 3.69 -1.38 -0.66
N GLY A 47 4.66 -1.77 -1.48
CA GLY A 47 5.97 -2.23 -1.03
C GLY A 47 6.83 -1.10 -0.44
N GLU A 48 6.74 0.11 -0.99
CA GLU A 48 7.39 1.32 -0.45
C GLU A 48 6.86 1.62 0.97
N GLU A 49 5.55 1.81 1.15
CA GLU A 49 5.01 2.20 2.48
C GLU A 49 5.21 1.08 3.51
N LEU A 50 5.17 -0.20 3.09
CA LEU A 50 5.49 -1.32 3.98
C LEU A 50 6.94 -1.23 4.45
N LYS A 51 7.86 -0.89 3.55
CA LYS A 51 9.27 -0.73 3.90
C LYS A 51 9.46 0.47 4.85
N GLU A 52 8.79 1.60 4.59
CA GLU A 52 8.83 2.78 5.45
C GLU A 52 8.33 2.44 6.86
N TYR A 53 7.18 1.77 6.98
CA TYR A 53 6.66 1.27 8.28
C TYR A 53 7.63 0.33 9.00
N LEU A 54 8.32 -0.55 8.27
CA LEU A 54 9.31 -1.47 8.88
C LEU A 54 10.58 -0.74 9.36
N GLU A 55 10.90 0.42 8.77
CA GLU A 55 12.06 1.24 9.13
C GLU A 55 11.74 2.20 10.29
N ASP A 56 10.57 2.83 10.29
CA ASP A 56 10.21 3.90 11.24
C ASP A 56 9.27 3.46 12.38
N GLY A 57 8.44 2.43 12.15
CA GLY A 57 7.40 1.94 13.05
C GLY A 57 6.26 2.94 13.33
N SER A 58 6.06 3.96 12.51
CA SER A 58 5.10 5.03 12.77
C SER A 58 3.66 4.65 12.41
N VAL A 59 2.70 5.36 13.01
CA VAL A 59 1.26 5.14 12.74
C VAL A 59 0.86 5.83 11.43
N GLU A 60 1.60 6.86 11.04
CA GLU A 60 1.48 7.58 9.79
C GLU A 60 1.71 6.63 8.60
N GLU A 61 2.76 5.81 8.62
CA GLU A 61 3.00 4.84 7.53
C GLU A 61 1.93 3.74 7.48
N LEU A 62 1.29 3.40 8.61
CA LEU A 62 0.12 2.52 8.60
C LEU A 62 -1.08 3.17 7.89
N ALA A 63 -1.24 4.50 8.00
CA ALA A 63 -2.29 5.22 7.29
C ALA A 63 -2.00 5.29 5.79
N ASP A 64 -0.74 5.45 5.39
CA ASP A 64 -0.33 5.39 3.99
C ASP A 64 -0.54 3.99 3.39
N LEU A 65 -0.21 2.93 4.13
CA LEU A 65 -0.55 1.56 3.74
C LEU A 65 -2.06 1.36 3.50
N VAL A 66 -2.91 1.91 4.38
CA VAL A 66 -4.37 1.81 4.23
C VAL A 66 -4.86 2.57 3.00
N GLU A 67 -4.31 3.76 2.71
CA GLU A 67 -4.64 4.52 1.50
C GLU A 67 -4.33 3.70 0.24
N VAL A 68 -3.15 3.07 0.17
CA VAL A 68 -2.77 2.23 -0.98
C VAL A 68 -3.70 1.03 -1.11
N VAL A 69 -4.11 0.41 0.00
CA VAL A 69 -5.11 -0.67 -0.03
C VAL A 69 -6.43 -0.18 -0.61
N TYR A 70 -6.93 1.00 -0.23
CA TYR A 70 -8.18 1.54 -0.77
C TYR A 70 -8.08 1.82 -2.27
N ALA A 71 -6.99 2.42 -2.74
CA ALA A 71 -6.76 2.62 -4.17
C ALA A 71 -6.70 1.30 -4.96
N LEU A 72 -6.07 0.26 -4.38
CA LEU A 72 -6.05 -1.08 -4.98
C LEU A 72 -7.43 -1.74 -5.03
N LEU A 73 -8.29 -1.51 -4.04
CA LEU A 73 -9.68 -1.99 -4.05
C LEU A 73 -10.47 -1.34 -5.17
N ASP A 74 -10.34 -0.02 -5.32
CA ASP A 74 -10.98 0.74 -6.40
C ASP A 74 -10.51 0.26 -7.78
N CYS A 75 -9.20 0.04 -7.97
CA CYS A 75 -8.63 -0.58 -9.17
C CYS A 75 -9.25 -1.95 -9.50
N LYS A 76 -9.58 -2.73 -8.47
CA LYS A 76 -10.17 -4.07 -8.61
C LYS A 76 -11.70 -4.05 -8.67
N GLY A 77 -12.33 -2.86 -8.59
CA GLY A 77 -13.78 -2.71 -8.57
C GLY A 77 -14.44 -3.32 -7.32
N VAL A 78 -13.72 -3.39 -6.20
CA VAL A 78 -14.21 -3.93 -4.93
C VAL A 78 -14.56 -2.76 -4.02
N SER A 79 -15.82 -2.66 -3.58
CA SER A 79 -16.20 -1.61 -2.64
C SER A 79 -15.62 -1.85 -1.25
N LEU A 80 -15.47 -0.79 -0.48
CA LEU A 80 -15.00 -0.89 0.91
C LEU A 80 -15.93 -1.76 1.76
N GLU A 81 -17.25 -1.70 1.54
CA GLU A 81 -18.20 -2.56 2.25
C GLU A 81 -17.99 -4.04 1.94
N GLU A 82 -17.71 -4.39 0.68
CA GLU A 82 -17.45 -5.77 0.29
C GLU A 82 -16.11 -6.26 0.87
N PHE A 83 -15.08 -5.42 0.82
CA PHE A 83 -13.81 -5.72 1.47
C PHE A 83 -13.97 -5.97 2.98
N GLU A 84 -14.74 -5.12 3.67
CA GLU A 84 -14.99 -5.28 5.10
C GLU A 84 -15.77 -6.55 5.43
N LYS A 85 -16.75 -6.96 4.60
CA LYS A 85 -17.41 -8.26 4.76
C LYS A 85 -16.41 -9.41 4.67
N ILE A 86 -15.50 -9.38 3.68
CA ILE A 86 -14.45 -10.40 3.53
C ILE A 86 -13.54 -10.42 4.76
N ARG A 87 -13.12 -9.24 5.25
CA ARG A 87 -12.26 -9.11 6.43
C ARG A 87 -12.95 -9.66 7.68
N ILE A 88 -14.20 -9.30 7.93
CA ILE A 88 -15.01 -9.74 9.07
C ILE A 88 -15.23 -11.25 9.01
N ALA A 89 -15.62 -11.80 7.85
CA ALA A 89 -15.80 -13.24 7.67
C ALA A 89 -14.53 -14.03 8.02
N LYS A 90 -13.34 -13.53 7.64
CA LYS A 90 -12.05 -14.13 8.04
C LYS A 90 -11.82 -14.08 9.55
N VAL A 91 -12.22 -13.00 10.21
CA VAL A 91 -12.12 -12.87 11.67
C VAL A 91 -13.07 -13.84 12.38
N GLU A 92 -14.27 -14.04 11.86
CA GLU A 92 -15.24 -15.00 12.39
C GLU A 92 -14.79 -16.45 12.18
N GLU A 93 -14.30 -16.78 10.97
CA GLU A 93 -13.85 -18.12 10.60
C GLU A 93 -12.54 -18.53 11.31
N ARG A 94 -11.57 -17.61 11.41
CA ARG A 94 -10.17 -17.92 11.77
C ARG A 94 -9.68 -17.18 13.01
N GLY A 95 -10.47 -16.25 13.54
CA GLY A 95 -10.04 -15.34 14.59
C GLY A 95 -9.20 -14.18 14.07
N ALA A 96 -8.75 -13.34 15.00
CA ALA A 96 -7.86 -12.21 14.74
C ALA A 96 -6.53 -12.38 15.49
N PHE A 97 -5.55 -11.52 15.20
CA PHE A 97 -4.23 -11.53 15.84
C PHE A 97 -4.23 -11.10 17.34
N LYS A 98 -5.41 -10.97 17.98
CA LYS A 98 -5.57 -10.54 19.38
C LYS A 98 -4.91 -11.47 20.39
N LYS A 99 -4.78 -12.76 20.07
CA LYS A 99 -4.14 -13.76 20.95
C LYS A 99 -2.60 -13.75 20.89
N ARG A 100 -1.98 -12.97 20.00
CA ARG A 100 -0.51 -12.86 19.86
C ARG A 100 0.21 -14.21 19.70
N LEU A 101 -0.39 -15.11 18.93
CA LEU A 101 0.13 -16.46 18.74
C LEU A 101 1.17 -16.48 17.61
N LEU A 102 2.30 -17.13 17.85
CA LEU A 102 3.29 -17.48 16.83
C LEU A 102 3.37 -19.00 16.72
N LEU A 103 3.05 -19.53 15.54
CA LEU A 103 3.18 -20.98 15.26
C LEU A 103 4.67 -21.34 15.15
N LYS A 104 5.15 -22.28 15.97
CA LYS A 104 6.55 -22.71 15.99
C LYS A 104 6.81 -24.04 15.29
N GLU A 105 5.88 -24.98 15.43
CA GLU A 105 5.99 -26.33 14.87
C GLU A 105 4.59 -26.95 14.78
N ILE A 106 4.38 -27.86 13.83
CA ILE A 106 3.22 -28.76 13.78
C ILE A 106 3.78 -30.19 13.80
N ILE A 107 3.39 -31.00 14.78
CA ILE A 107 3.76 -32.42 14.86
C ILE A 107 2.53 -33.26 14.47
N GLY A 108 2.61 -33.99 13.36
CA GLY A 108 1.51 -34.78 12.78
C GLY A 108 1.21 -34.43 11.32
N LYS A 109 0.26 -35.12 10.67
CA LYS A 109 -0.08 -34.85 9.26
C LYS A 109 -0.74 -33.49 9.10
N ALA A 110 0.05 -32.50 8.67
CA ALA A 110 -0.48 -31.38 7.92
C ALA A 110 -1.05 -31.94 6.61
N ASP A 111 -2.37 -31.91 6.44
CA ASP A 111 -2.98 -32.28 5.17
C ASP A 111 -2.48 -31.31 4.08
N LYS A 112 -1.56 -31.81 3.25
CA LYS A 112 -1.18 -31.17 1.98
C LYS A 112 -2.39 -31.15 1.06
N LYS A 113 -3.26 -30.14 1.17
CA LYS A 113 -4.15 -29.75 0.07
C LYS A 113 -4.38 -28.24 0.07
N ARG A 114 -3.74 -27.57 -0.88
CA ARG A 114 -4.43 -26.99 -2.05
C ARG A 114 -3.39 -26.45 -3.03
N GLY A 115 -3.51 -26.91 -4.27
CA GLY A 115 -3.07 -26.12 -5.43
C GLY A 115 -4.10 -25.06 -5.76
#